data_AF-A0A178DPF1-F1
#
_entry.id   AF-A0A178DPF1-F1
#
_cell.length_a   1.000
_cell.length_b   1.000
_cell.length_c   1.000
_cell.angle_alpha   90.00
_cell.angle_beta   90.00
_cell.angle_gamma   90.00
#
_symmetry.space_group_name_H-M   'P 1'
#
loop_
_entity.id
_entity.type
_entity.pdbx_description
1 polymer ?
#
loop_
_entity_poly.entity_id
_entity_poly.type
_entity_poly.pdbx_seq_one_letter_code
_entity_poly.pdbx_strand_id
1 'polypeptide(L)'
;MVASDSPCLIDCPPHKGAGLSSAHSNLDAAIAKLRMTAYMWQAMTAEDMRLKGLGRRSFRLDEEWTVDTVSRAFVNAKHDQRSDQEGATRSTAKVNLVRSEKLVRDIRDDNIAQQYDLAQRKNDLFDIFMDALKQTGGPFLPEARPVVAGLILDSHYNPSRKIILGHAALGCHNLYGISLGMFGSHLTYSWPRFLEEVVETLTDVRAPGEKVGNDNGECGTMWEACTIGQGAHLHEVGHAFGSPHRSGIMERGYAQDWPKWFLTKTAFCRRFDAEGEIVDNETNNNARWNLADALAFRMLPHFRLPSDPAMTADQSHSSPEVKALFSNDESVANLYISSKSGIARVSFNHKEEAMPTARAPSQHLNYPEHELQERFDRAEPLHLEVLGFNGKIIVIRNVWNLLVKKTYIRIPGSSLRLSKRSVTADLEEMDETEYYEWAQLLREKGTGGSIHRATSIDLRVGCIWDGGVVKYEDGHKSHWGPMFRYGHVHTFGGHASEEIHLPANGEITCIEVNKGYGGQMAGVRVHLANGTARGHLNTDSDASDVVKLEPAANETIVGFFGKSYRHSFSGVTEFGILTAPREVGLDGLPSVVFDLPELKNTAGIDDDQVRGQSGTKRMRLD
;
A
#
# COMPACT_ATOMS: atom_id res chain seq x y z
N MET A 1 -21.70 17.32 -6.13
CA MET A 1 -21.94 17.69 -7.55
C MET A 1 -23.42 17.63 -7.85
N VAL A 2 -23.91 18.59 -8.65
CA VAL A 2 -25.23 18.59 -9.29
C VAL A 2 -25.08 18.76 -10.79
N ALA A 3 -25.97 18.17 -11.58
CA ALA A 3 -26.10 18.40 -13.02
C ALA A 3 -26.44 19.87 -13.33
N SER A 4 -26.21 20.29 -14.57
CA SER A 4 -26.57 21.64 -15.03
C SER A 4 -28.08 21.89 -14.95
N ASP A 5 -28.91 20.91 -15.29
CA ASP A 5 -30.38 20.90 -15.22
C ASP A 5 -30.95 20.11 -14.02
N SER A 6 -30.16 19.94 -12.96
CA SER A 6 -30.58 19.19 -11.76
C SER A 6 -31.84 19.76 -11.12
N PRO A 7 -32.84 18.91 -10.76
CA PRO A 7 -33.97 19.33 -9.94
C PRO A 7 -33.59 19.55 -8.47
N CYS A 8 -32.34 19.25 -8.09
CA CYS A 8 -31.83 19.34 -6.72
C CYS A 8 -32.64 18.51 -5.71
N LEU A 9 -33.00 17.27 -6.12
CA LEU A 9 -33.73 16.30 -5.32
C LEU A 9 -32.95 15.00 -5.20
N ILE A 10 -33.05 14.35 -4.04
CA ILE A 10 -32.55 13.00 -3.81
C ILE A 10 -33.70 12.00 -3.80
N ASP A 11 -33.39 10.73 -4.08
CA ASP A 11 -34.35 9.64 -3.88
C ASP A 11 -34.87 9.61 -2.44
N CYS A 12 -36.15 9.31 -2.27
CA CYS A 12 -36.78 9.23 -0.97
C CYS A 12 -37.97 8.27 -0.99
N PRO A 13 -38.08 7.34 -0.03
CA PRO A 13 -39.24 6.46 0.09
C PRO A 13 -40.55 7.25 0.26
N PRO A 14 -41.69 6.79 -0.31
CA PRO A 14 -42.96 7.52 -0.22
C PRO A 14 -43.39 7.87 1.20
N HIS A 15 -43.16 7.02 2.19
CA HIS A 15 -43.56 7.31 3.57
C HIS A 15 -42.67 8.36 4.26
N LYS A 16 -41.48 8.66 3.71
CA LYS A 16 -40.62 9.79 4.12
C LYS A 16 -40.78 11.02 3.21
N GLY A 17 -41.25 10.82 1.97
CA GLY A 17 -41.37 11.86 0.95
C GLY A 17 -42.78 12.37 0.66
N ALA A 18 -43.84 11.66 1.04
CA ALA A 18 -45.23 12.00 0.74
C ALA A 18 -46.03 12.31 2.01
N GLY A 19 -46.23 13.60 2.25
CA GLY A 19 -47.08 14.13 3.33
C GLY A 19 -46.62 15.51 3.77
N LEU A 20 -47.00 16.55 3.02
CA LEU A 20 -46.83 17.99 3.33
C LEU A 20 -45.40 18.51 3.62
N SER A 21 -44.39 17.64 3.72
CA SER A 21 -43.04 17.99 4.14
C SER A 21 -42.01 17.46 3.14
N SER A 22 -41.50 18.35 2.29
CA SER A 22 -40.31 18.10 1.45
C SER A 22 -39.00 18.01 2.27
N ALA A 23 -39.09 17.85 3.59
CA ALA A 23 -37.98 18.05 4.51
C ALA A 23 -36.89 16.96 4.49
N HIS A 24 -37.04 15.90 3.68
CA HIS A 24 -36.02 14.83 3.57
C HIS A 24 -35.42 14.67 2.18
N SER A 25 -36.02 15.22 1.12
CA SER A 25 -35.60 14.98 -0.27
C SER A 25 -35.04 16.21 -0.99
N ASN A 26 -35.21 17.41 -0.44
CA ASN A 26 -34.72 18.64 -1.05
C ASN A 26 -33.21 18.87 -0.79
N LEU A 27 -32.67 19.89 -1.46
CA LEU A 27 -31.25 20.25 -1.35
C LEU A 27 -30.81 20.61 0.07
N ASP A 28 -31.61 21.37 0.82
CA ASP A 28 -31.30 21.74 2.21
C ASP A 28 -31.16 20.49 3.09
N ALA A 29 -32.05 19.51 2.93
CA ALA A 29 -31.99 18.24 3.64
C ALA A 29 -30.73 17.45 3.26
N ALA A 30 -30.40 17.37 1.97
CA ALA A 30 -29.20 16.69 1.50
C ALA A 30 -27.91 17.33 2.05
N ILE A 31 -27.86 18.67 2.09
CA ILE A 31 -26.76 19.44 2.69
C ILE A 31 -26.64 19.13 4.19
N ALA A 32 -27.75 19.19 4.93
CA ALA A 32 -27.76 18.90 6.36
C ALA A 32 -27.31 17.46 6.67
N LYS A 33 -27.77 16.50 5.87
CA LYS A 33 -27.38 15.09 5.97
C LYS A 33 -25.90 14.86 5.72
N LEU A 34 -25.37 15.37 4.61
CA LEU A 34 -23.95 15.23 4.30
C LEU A 34 -23.08 15.86 5.40
N ARG A 35 -23.48 17.04 5.90
CA ARG A 35 -22.80 17.72 7.01
C ARG A 35 -22.82 16.89 8.28
N MET A 36 -23.98 16.42 8.72
CA MET A 36 -24.11 15.61 9.94
C MET A 36 -23.32 14.31 9.82
N THR A 37 -23.38 13.65 8.67
CA THR A 37 -22.56 12.47 8.37
C THR A 37 -21.07 12.76 8.46
N ALA A 38 -20.59 13.90 7.93
CA ALA A 38 -19.18 14.28 8.06
C ALA A 38 -18.74 14.50 9.52
N TYR A 39 -19.60 15.07 10.37
CA TYR A 39 -19.34 15.17 11.81
C TYR A 39 -19.35 13.80 12.51
N MET A 40 -20.23 12.88 12.11
CA MET A 40 -20.20 11.50 12.60
C MET A 40 -18.91 10.79 12.23
N TRP A 41 -18.43 10.95 10.99
CA TRP A 41 -17.13 10.44 10.56
C TRP A 41 -15.98 11.04 11.37
N GLN A 42 -16.01 12.34 11.65
CA GLN A 42 -15.00 13.00 12.49
C GLN A 42 -15.00 12.42 13.91
N ALA A 43 -16.18 12.26 14.52
CA ALA A 43 -16.34 11.73 15.88
C ALA A 43 -15.84 10.28 15.99
N MET A 44 -16.28 9.42 15.06
CA MET A 44 -15.82 8.02 14.98
C MET A 44 -14.30 7.96 14.83
N THR A 45 -13.75 8.68 13.85
CA THR A 45 -12.31 8.67 13.57
C THR A 45 -11.49 9.19 14.77
N ALA A 46 -11.96 10.24 15.44
CA ALA A 46 -11.29 10.78 16.63
C ALA A 46 -11.27 9.79 17.80
N GLU A 47 -12.35 9.06 18.01
CA GLU A 47 -12.42 8.05 19.07
C GLU A 47 -11.62 6.80 18.73
N ASP A 48 -11.69 6.34 17.48
CA ASP A 48 -10.89 5.22 16.99
C ASP A 48 -9.38 5.49 17.10
N MET A 49 -8.95 6.68 16.68
CA MET A 49 -7.57 7.15 16.86
C MET A 49 -7.16 7.20 18.34
N ARG A 50 -8.06 7.66 19.23
CA ARG A 50 -7.80 7.69 20.67
C ARG A 50 -7.63 6.29 21.26
N LEU A 51 -8.50 5.34 20.89
CA LEU A 51 -8.43 3.96 21.36
C LEU A 51 -7.12 3.31 20.94
N LYS A 52 -6.67 3.56 19.71
CA LYS A 52 -5.35 3.17 19.19
C LYS A 52 -4.17 3.88 19.85
N GLY A 53 -4.40 4.86 20.73
CA GLY A 53 -3.35 5.58 21.43
C GLY A 53 -2.73 6.74 20.67
N LEU A 54 -3.33 7.16 19.56
CA LEU A 54 -2.84 8.25 18.72
C LEU A 54 -3.38 9.61 19.16
N GLY A 55 -4.19 9.65 20.21
CA GLY A 55 -4.89 10.85 20.68
C GLY A 55 -6.18 11.12 19.89
N ARG A 56 -6.99 12.07 20.37
CA ARG A 56 -8.25 12.47 19.71
C ARG A 56 -7.94 13.34 18.48
N ARG A 57 -7.62 12.71 17.36
CA ARG A 57 -7.35 13.38 16.07
C ARG A 57 -8.28 12.87 14.98
N SER A 58 -8.64 13.74 14.06
CA SER A 58 -9.42 13.42 12.87
C SER A 58 -9.08 14.41 11.77
N PHE A 59 -9.54 14.15 10.56
CA PHE A 59 -9.42 15.11 9.45
C PHE A 59 -10.16 16.41 9.78
N ARG A 60 -9.61 17.55 9.37
CA ARG A 60 -10.27 18.86 9.50
C ARG A 60 -11.24 19.07 8.34
N LEU A 61 -12.44 19.56 8.67
CA LEU A 61 -13.42 20.00 7.68
C LEU A 61 -13.17 21.48 7.35
N ASP A 62 -13.45 21.86 6.11
CA ASP A 62 -13.58 23.27 5.75
C ASP A 62 -14.81 23.83 6.47
N GLU A 63 -14.66 24.94 7.19
CA GLU A 63 -15.71 25.53 8.00
C GLU A 63 -15.96 26.98 7.59
N GLU A 64 -17.22 27.40 7.68
CA GLU A 64 -17.64 28.77 7.46
C GLU A 64 -18.51 29.27 8.62
N TRP A 65 -18.53 30.58 8.85
CA TRP A 65 -19.43 31.18 9.82
C TRP A 65 -20.84 31.28 9.21
N THR A 66 -21.74 30.37 9.59
CA THR A 66 -23.08 30.28 9.01
C THR A 66 -24.10 29.78 10.04
N VAL A 67 -25.38 29.79 9.66
CA VAL A 67 -26.46 29.19 10.46
C VAL A 67 -26.23 27.69 10.54
N ASP A 68 -26.10 27.18 11.76
CA ASP A 68 -25.84 25.78 12.01
C ASP A 68 -27.05 24.91 11.64
N THR A 69 -26.80 23.68 11.19
CA THR A 69 -27.86 22.68 10.91
C THR A 69 -27.72 21.42 11.75
N VAL A 70 -26.78 21.35 12.69
CA VAL A 70 -26.49 20.12 13.45
C VAL A 70 -27.41 19.90 14.66
N SER A 71 -28.29 20.85 14.97
CA SER A 71 -29.37 20.68 15.95
C SER A 71 -30.70 21.08 15.36
N ARG A 72 -31.76 20.38 15.78
CA ARG A 72 -33.15 20.75 15.45
C ARG A 72 -33.49 22.20 15.78
N ALA A 73 -32.96 22.73 16.89
CA ALA A 73 -33.21 24.12 17.28
C ALA A 73 -32.71 25.11 16.21
N PHE A 74 -31.51 24.89 15.67
CA PHE A 74 -30.92 25.78 14.66
C PHE A 74 -31.63 25.67 13.31
N VAL A 75 -32.05 24.46 12.94
CA VAL A 75 -32.87 24.24 11.74
C VAL A 75 -34.20 24.99 11.85
N ASN A 76 -34.86 24.94 13.01
CA ASN A 76 -36.10 25.68 13.25
C ASN A 76 -35.87 27.20 13.26
N ALA A 77 -34.80 27.68 13.88
CA ALA A 77 -34.45 29.11 13.89
C ALA A 77 -34.27 29.68 12.48
N LYS A 78 -33.71 28.89 11.54
CA LYS A 78 -33.64 29.24 10.11
C LYS A 78 -35.02 29.37 9.48
N HIS A 79 -35.92 28.42 9.75
CA HIS A 79 -37.29 28.45 9.25
C HIS A 79 -38.10 29.63 9.81
N ASP A 80 -37.89 29.97 11.08
CA ASP A 80 -38.62 31.03 11.79
C ASP A 80 -38.02 32.44 11.58
N GLN A 81 -36.96 32.58 10.77
CA GLN A 81 -36.20 33.82 10.56
C GLN A 81 -35.70 34.47 11.85
N ARG A 82 -35.35 33.66 12.86
CA ARG A 82 -34.86 34.09 14.18
C ARG A 82 -33.36 33.84 14.39
N SER A 83 -32.62 33.60 13.30
CA SER A 83 -31.19 33.28 13.32
C SER A 83 -30.36 34.24 14.17
N ASP A 84 -30.71 35.52 14.16
CA ASP A 84 -29.96 36.61 14.80
C ASP A 84 -30.26 36.74 16.31
N GLN A 85 -31.36 36.15 16.79
CA GLN A 85 -31.82 36.27 18.18
C GLN A 85 -31.44 35.06 19.06
N GLU A 86 -31.16 33.90 18.47
CA GLU A 86 -30.97 32.63 19.21
C GLU A 86 -29.52 32.08 19.21
N GLY A 87 -28.53 32.83 18.68
CA GLY A 87 -27.14 32.35 18.64
C GLY A 87 -26.96 31.13 17.72
N ALA A 88 -27.78 31.03 16.67
CA ALA A 88 -27.82 29.91 15.74
C ALA A 88 -26.63 29.90 14.74
N THR A 89 -25.90 31.02 14.59
CA THR A 89 -24.72 31.10 13.72
C THR A 89 -23.44 30.70 14.46
N ARG A 90 -22.60 29.87 13.85
CA ARG A 90 -21.27 29.49 14.36
C ARG A 90 -20.35 28.96 13.25
N SER A 91 -19.13 28.54 13.62
CA SER A 91 -18.26 27.78 12.73
C SER A 91 -18.91 26.43 12.43
N THR A 92 -19.28 26.21 11.18
CA THR A 92 -20.01 25.02 10.73
C THR A 92 -19.40 24.51 9.44
N ALA A 93 -19.33 23.19 9.27
CA ALA A 93 -18.73 22.56 8.11
C ALA A 93 -19.44 23.00 6.82
N LYS A 94 -18.64 23.50 5.88
CA LYS A 94 -19.10 24.03 4.61
C LYS A 94 -19.40 22.89 3.65
N VAL A 95 -20.56 22.97 2.99
CA VAL A 95 -20.92 22.05 1.90
C VAL A 95 -20.91 22.84 0.60
N ASN A 96 -19.92 22.56 -0.25
CA ASN A 96 -19.75 23.26 -1.52
C ASN A 96 -20.68 22.64 -2.60
N LEU A 97 -21.56 23.47 -3.17
CA LEU A 97 -22.40 23.07 -4.30
C LEU A 97 -21.64 23.22 -5.62
N VAL A 98 -21.11 22.12 -6.13
CA VAL A 98 -20.38 22.05 -7.41
C VAL A 98 -21.36 21.72 -8.53
N ARG A 99 -21.51 22.60 -9.52
CA ARG A 99 -22.38 22.38 -10.69
C ARG A 99 -21.56 21.86 -11.87
N SER A 100 -21.97 20.74 -12.43
CA SER A 100 -21.40 20.15 -13.64
C SER A 100 -22.01 20.80 -14.88
N GLU A 101 -21.27 20.81 -15.99
CA GLU A 101 -21.81 21.13 -17.32
C GLU A 101 -22.72 20.01 -17.86
N LYS A 102 -22.56 18.78 -17.35
CA LYS A 102 -23.35 17.62 -17.77
C LYS A 102 -24.80 17.73 -17.32
N LEU A 103 -25.71 17.23 -18.17
CA LEU A 103 -27.14 17.15 -17.87
C LEU A 103 -27.42 15.93 -16.97
N VAL A 104 -28.58 15.91 -16.32
CA VAL A 104 -29.05 14.79 -15.50
C VAL A 104 -29.05 13.49 -16.31
N ARG A 105 -29.48 13.55 -17.57
CA ARG A 105 -29.50 12.37 -18.46
C ARG A 105 -28.10 11.82 -18.74
N ASP A 106 -27.08 12.67 -18.74
CA ASP A 106 -25.70 12.28 -19.01
C ASP A 106 -25.10 11.63 -17.76
N ILE A 107 -25.35 12.20 -16.57
CA ILE A 107 -24.94 11.64 -15.27
C ILE A 107 -25.66 10.31 -14.99
N ARG A 108 -26.91 10.16 -15.44
CA ARG A 108 -27.73 8.95 -15.26
C ARG A 108 -27.66 7.98 -16.46
N ASP A 109 -26.69 8.13 -17.36
CA ASP A 109 -26.48 7.17 -18.45
C ASP A 109 -26.12 5.80 -17.88
N ASP A 110 -26.78 4.73 -18.33
CA ASP A 110 -26.50 3.40 -17.78
C ASP A 110 -25.12 2.90 -18.21
N ASN A 111 -24.60 3.37 -19.34
CA ASN A 111 -23.30 2.94 -19.85
C ASN A 111 -22.13 3.47 -18.97
N ILE A 112 -22.42 4.37 -18.04
CA ILE A 112 -21.47 4.85 -17.02
C ILE A 112 -21.84 4.41 -15.60
N ALA A 113 -22.95 3.70 -15.42
CA ALA A 113 -23.38 3.22 -14.10
C ALA A 113 -22.47 2.07 -13.64
N GLN A 114 -21.78 2.27 -12.51
CA GLN A 114 -20.75 1.34 -12.01
C GLN A 114 -21.30 -0.08 -11.75
N GLN A 115 -22.53 -0.15 -11.22
CA GLN A 115 -23.20 -1.41 -10.87
C GLN A 115 -23.82 -2.14 -12.07
N TYR A 116 -23.81 -1.56 -13.27
CA TYR A 116 -24.40 -2.20 -14.44
C TYR A 116 -23.34 -3.03 -15.17
N ASP A 117 -23.49 -4.35 -15.21
CA ASP A 117 -22.48 -5.26 -15.79
C ASP A 117 -22.16 -5.00 -17.26
N LEU A 118 -23.14 -4.51 -18.03
CA LEU A 118 -22.98 -4.23 -19.46
C LEU A 118 -22.38 -2.84 -19.75
N ALA A 119 -22.19 -2.00 -18.73
CA ALA A 119 -21.60 -0.67 -18.90
C ALA A 119 -20.13 -0.76 -19.32
N GLN A 120 -19.78 -0.02 -20.37
CA GLN A 120 -18.44 0.02 -20.96
C GLN A 120 -17.60 1.21 -20.48
N ARG A 121 -18.22 2.18 -19.79
CA ARG A 121 -17.62 3.47 -19.42
C ARG A 121 -17.77 3.77 -17.93
N LYS A 122 -17.55 2.75 -17.09
CA LYS A 122 -17.81 2.80 -15.63
C LYS A 122 -16.99 3.85 -14.87
N ASN A 123 -15.91 4.36 -15.46
CA ASN A 123 -15.05 5.36 -14.84
C ASN A 123 -15.45 6.82 -15.19
N ASP A 124 -16.29 7.04 -16.21
CA ASP A 124 -16.61 8.38 -16.70
C ASP A 124 -17.25 9.28 -15.62
N LEU A 125 -18.00 8.71 -14.66
CA LEU A 125 -18.57 9.48 -13.55
C LEU A 125 -17.50 10.14 -12.67
N PHE A 126 -16.35 9.47 -12.48
CA PHE A 126 -15.23 10.03 -11.74
C PHE A 126 -14.66 11.24 -12.47
N ASP A 127 -14.42 11.09 -13.78
CA ASP A 127 -13.88 12.15 -14.62
C ASP A 127 -14.81 13.35 -14.69
N ILE A 128 -16.12 13.12 -14.83
CA ILE A 128 -17.15 14.18 -14.82
C ILE A 128 -17.09 14.98 -13.51
N PHE A 129 -16.96 14.32 -12.36
CA PHE A 129 -16.88 15.00 -11.07
C PHE A 129 -15.55 15.75 -10.93
N MET A 130 -14.44 15.11 -11.30
CA MET A 130 -13.12 15.72 -11.28
C MET A 130 -13.07 17.00 -12.15
N ASP A 131 -13.67 16.97 -13.33
CA ASP A 131 -13.75 18.12 -14.22
C ASP A 131 -14.63 19.23 -13.63
N ALA A 132 -15.77 18.89 -13.03
CA ALA A 132 -16.63 19.88 -12.37
C ALA A 132 -15.91 20.57 -11.18
N LEU A 133 -15.07 19.85 -10.43
CA LEU A 133 -14.24 20.41 -9.36
C LEU A 133 -13.19 21.38 -9.93
N LYS A 134 -12.44 20.96 -10.96
CA LYS A 134 -11.43 21.79 -11.63
C LYS A 134 -12.04 23.07 -12.22
N GLN A 135 -13.18 22.96 -12.89
CA GLN A 135 -13.91 24.10 -13.47
C GLN A 135 -14.41 25.07 -12.40
N THR A 136 -14.84 24.57 -11.24
CA THR A 136 -15.28 25.41 -10.11
C THR A 136 -14.12 26.24 -9.55
N GLY A 137 -12.90 25.69 -9.55
CA GLY A 137 -11.71 26.38 -9.04
C GLY A 137 -11.78 26.69 -7.54
N GLY A 138 -11.15 27.78 -7.11
CA GLY A 138 -11.12 28.22 -5.71
C GLY A 138 -10.49 27.16 -4.78
N PRO A 139 -11.23 26.58 -3.81
CA PRO A 139 -10.70 25.54 -2.93
C PRO A 139 -10.35 24.24 -3.67
N PHE A 140 -10.80 24.09 -4.92
CA PHE A 140 -10.56 22.91 -5.76
C PHE A 140 -9.43 23.08 -6.77
N LEU A 141 -8.60 24.13 -6.63
CA LEU A 141 -7.38 24.26 -7.43
C LEU A 141 -6.39 23.12 -7.10
N PRO A 142 -5.75 22.47 -8.08
CA PRO A 142 -4.79 21.38 -7.84
C PRO A 142 -3.67 21.75 -6.87
N GLU A 143 -3.22 23.00 -6.88
CA GLU A 143 -2.16 23.53 -6.01
C GLU A 143 -2.57 23.53 -4.54
N ALA A 144 -3.87 23.63 -4.24
CA ALA A 144 -4.40 23.54 -2.88
C ALA A 144 -4.40 22.10 -2.34
N ARG A 145 -4.20 21.10 -3.22
CA ARG A 145 -4.17 19.66 -2.91
C ARG A 145 -5.32 19.22 -1.98
N PRO A 146 -6.58 19.58 -2.30
CA PRO A 146 -7.69 19.29 -1.41
C PRO A 146 -7.99 17.78 -1.37
N VAL A 147 -8.47 17.32 -0.23
CA VAL A 147 -9.13 16.01 -0.11
C VAL A 147 -10.63 16.24 -0.06
N VAL A 148 -11.34 15.74 -1.08
CA VAL A 148 -12.76 16.01 -1.30
C VAL A 148 -13.60 14.78 -0.99
N ALA A 149 -14.53 14.90 -0.05
CA ALA A 149 -15.64 13.98 0.13
C ALA A 149 -16.80 14.39 -0.79
N GLY A 150 -16.91 13.74 -1.95
CA GLY A 150 -17.79 14.12 -3.03
C GLY A 150 -19.12 13.38 -3.03
N LEU A 151 -20.24 14.09 -2.92
CA LEU A 151 -21.58 13.50 -3.11
C LEU A 151 -22.15 13.87 -4.48
N ILE A 152 -22.56 12.89 -5.29
CA ILE A 152 -23.33 13.11 -6.52
C ILE A 152 -24.81 13.18 -6.14
N LEU A 153 -25.42 14.37 -6.23
CA LEU A 153 -26.79 14.57 -5.78
C LEU A 153 -27.80 13.87 -6.71
N ASP A 154 -27.52 13.85 -8.00
CA ASP A 154 -28.43 13.35 -9.03
C ASP A 154 -28.44 11.81 -9.16
N SER A 155 -27.91 11.06 -8.20
CA SER A 155 -28.07 9.60 -8.18
C SER A 155 -29.55 9.22 -8.09
N HIS A 156 -29.94 8.15 -8.77
CA HIS A 156 -31.34 7.71 -8.85
C HIS A 156 -31.45 6.22 -9.06
N TYR A 157 -32.29 5.56 -8.26
CA TYR A 157 -32.66 4.18 -8.47
C TYR A 157 -33.74 4.08 -9.55
N ASN A 158 -33.45 3.31 -10.60
CA ASN A 158 -34.40 2.98 -11.65
C ASN A 158 -35.13 1.67 -11.32
N PRO A 159 -36.42 1.69 -10.89
CA PRO A 159 -37.09 0.48 -10.41
C PRO A 159 -37.37 -0.53 -11.51
N SER A 160 -37.61 -0.07 -12.75
CA SER A 160 -37.89 -0.94 -13.89
C SER A 160 -36.69 -1.79 -14.27
N ARG A 161 -35.48 -1.27 -14.04
CA ARG A 161 -34.23 -1.92 -14.42
C ARG A 161 -33.46 -2.48 -13.22
N LYS A 162 -33.87 -2.10 -12.01
CA LYS A 162 -33.22 -2.47 -10.74
C LYS A 162 -31.73 -2.09 -10.71
N ILE A 163 -31.41 -0.89 -11.20
CA ILE A 163 -30.05 -0.34 -11.21
C ILE A 163 -30.04 1.04 -10.56
N ILE A 164 -28.92 1.39 -9.92
CA ILE A 164 -28.67 2.71 -9.37
C ILE A 164 -27.86 3.52 -10.41
N LEU A 165 -28.45 4.58 -10.93
CA LEU A 165 -27.87 5.50 -11.90
C LEU A 165 -27.22 6.69 -11.21
N GLY A 166 -26.23 7.31 -11.87
CA GLY A 166 -25.52 8.47 -11.32
C GLY A 166 -24.83 8.17 -9.98
N HIS A 167 -24.48 6.91 -9.74
CA HIS A 167 -23.78 6.44 -8.55
C HIS A 167 -22.52 5.70 -8.97
N ALA A 168 -21.43 6.07 -8.34
CA ALA A 168 -20.23 5.28 -8.23
C ALA A 168 -19.68 5.46 -6.81
N ALA A 169 -19.15 4.39 -6.23
CA ALA A 169 -18.32 4.40 -5.05
C ALA A 169 -16.88 4.22 -5.54
N LEU A 170 -16.12 5.32 -5.54
CA LEU A 170 -14.74 5.32 -6.04
C LEU A 170 -13.94 6.43 -5.36
N GLY A 171 -12.75 6.10 -4.89
CA GLY A 171 -11.81 7.04 -4.33
C GLY A 171 -10.42 6.96 -4.95
N CYS A 172 -9.77 8.10 -5.06
CA CYS A 172 -8.41 8.21 -5.58
C CYS A 172 -7.63 9.29 -4.81
N HIS A 173 -6.42 8.92 -4.42
CA HIS A 173 -5.46 9.84 -3.81
C HIS A 173 -4.55 10.45 -4.88
N ASN A 174 -4.35 11.76 -4.83
CA ASN A 174 -3.43 12.47 -5.71
C ASN A 174 -2.54 13.40 -4.89
N LEU A 175 -1.25 13.04 -4.76
CA LEU A 175 -0.24 13.81 -4.00
C LEU A 175 0.01 15.22 -4.56
N TYR A 176 -0.28 15.43 -5.85
CA TYR A 176 0.03 16.65 -6.58
C TYR A 176 -1.21 17.38 -7.08
N GLY A 177 -2.40 17.01 -6.60
CA GLY A 177 -3.64 17.60 -7.07
C GLY A 177 -4.83 17.28 -6.17
N ILE A 178 -6.02 17.26 -6.78
CA ILE A 178 -7.27 16.97 -6.08
C ILE A 178 -7.34 15.47 -5.78
N SER A 179 -7.47 15.13 -4.49
CA SER A 179 -7.88 13.79 -4.07
C SER A 179 -9.39 13.75 -3.91
N LEU A 180 -10.06 12.73 -4.42
CA LEU A 180 -11.52 12.63 -4.47
C LEU A 180 -11.97 11.25 -4.02
N GLY A 181 -12.82 11.20 -2.99
CA GLY A 181 -13.65 10.05 -2.66
C GLY A 181 -15.09 10.39 -2.98
N MET A 182 -15.70 9.74 -3.98
CA MET A 182 -17.04 10.07 -4.44
C MET A 182 -18.07 8.98 -4.14
N PHE A 183 -19.29 9.40 -3.83
CA PHE A 183 -20.43 8.53 -3.56
C PHE A 183 -21.73 9.12 -4.11
N GLY A 184 -22.73 8.27 -4.35
CA GLY A 184 -24.04 8.68 -4.88
C GLY A 184 -25.07 8.95 -3.80
N SER A 185 -25.98 9.90 -3.99
CA SER A 185 -26.99 10.31 -3.01
C SER A 185 -28.09 9.28 -2.72
N HIS A 186 -28.15 8.18 -3.47
CA HIS A 186 -29.26 7.22 -3.48
C HIS A 186 -29.63 6.61 -2.11
N LEU A 187 -28.70 6.53 -1.14
CA LEU A 187 -28.98 6.08 0.23
C LEU A 187 -29.18 7.21 1.23
N THR A 188 -28.99 8.47 0.84
CA THR A 188 -29.03 9.60 1.78
C THR A 188 -30.40 9.85 2.38
N TYR A 189 -31.49 9.27 1.85
CA TYR A 189 -32.81 9.33 2.48
C TYR A 189 -32.82 8.77 3.91
N SER A 190 -31.92 7.84 4.22
CA SER A 190 -31.82 7.21 5.52
C SER A 190 -30.93 7.99 6.49
N TRP A 191 -30.14 8.97 6.05
CA TRP A 191 -29.16 9.66 6.91
C TRP A 191 -29.82 10.69 7.84
N PRO A 192 -29.26 10.94 9.03
CA PRO A 192 -29.76 11.97 9.95
C PRO A 192 -29.41 13.37 9.43
N ARG A 193 -30.29 14.34 9.61
CA ARG A 193 -30.06 15.75 9.23
C ARG A 193 -29.33 16.54 10.32
N PHE A 194 -29.53 16.13 11.57
CA PHE A 194 -29.01 16.77 12.78
C PHE A 194 -28.79 15.72 13.89
N LEU A 195 -28.12 16.11 14.97
CA LEU A 195 -27.68 15.21 16.03
C LEU A 195 -28.83 14.42 16.67
N GLU A 196 -29.97 15.08 16.91
CA GLU A 196 -31.13 14.46 17.57
C GLU A 196 -31.76 13.33 16.73
N GLU A 197 -31.48 13.25 15.42
CA GLU A 197 -31.95 12.16 14.54
C GLU A 197 -31.01 10.95 14.50
N VAL A 198 -29.80 11.04 15.05
CA VAL A 198 -28.78 9.97 14.93
C VAL A 198 -29.29 8.64 15.50
N VAL A 199 -29.84 8.67 16.71
CA VAL A 199 -30.33 7.45 17.38
C VAL A 199 -31.53 6.87 16.63
N GLU A 200 -32.51 7.70 16.28
CA GLU A 200 -33.70 7.26 15.54
C GLU A 200 -33.32 6.64 14.19
N THR A 201 -32.39 7.27 13.48
CA THR A 201 -31.89 6.78 12.18
C THR A 201 -31.19 5.42 12.31
N LEU A 202 -30.29 5.28 13.30
CA LEU A 202 -29.49 4.07 13.48
C LEU A 202 -30.26 2.93 14.16
N THR A 203 -31.52 3.15 14.54
CA THR A 203 -32.40 2.13 15.14
C THR A 203 -33.67 1.85 14.33
N ASP A 204 -33.84 2.51 13.18
CA ASP A 204 -35.03 2.37 12.34
C ASP A 204 -35.03 1.05 11.56
N VAL A 205 -35.79 0.08 12.06
CA VAL A 205 -35.96 -1.26 11.47
C VAL A 205 -37.02 -1.33 10.35
N ARG A 206 -37.62 -0.19 9.96
CA ARG A 206 -38.61 -0.18 8.87
C ARG A 206 -37.94 -0.47 7.53
N ALA A 207 -38.64 -1.17 6.66
CA ALA A 207 -38.17 -1.42 5.29
C ALA A 207 -38.19 -0.11 4.46
N PRO A 208 -37.12 0.21 3.70
CA PRO A 208 -37.13 1.37 2.80
C PRO A 208 -38.16 1.28 1.67
N GLY A 209 -38.54 0.06 1.27
CA GLY A 209 -39.49 -0.21 0.20
C GLY A 209 -38.83 -0.27 -1.20
N GLU A 210 -39.63 -0.62 -2.21
CA GLU A 210 -39.11 -0.98 -3.56
C GLU A 210 -38.79 0.22 -4.46
N LYS A 211 -39.00 1.46 -3.99
CA LYS A 211 -38.77 2.68 -4.79
C LYS A 211 -37.38 3.28 -4.61
N VAL A 212 -36.53 2.64 -3.81
CA VAL A 212 -35.15 3.07 -3.56
C VAL A 212 -34.21 1.87 -3.75
N GLY A 213 -32.93 2.17 -4.01
CA GLY A 213 -31.93 1.14 -4.29
C GLY A 213 -31.62 0.31 -3.05
N ASN A 214 -31.46 -1.01 -3.24
CA ASN A 214 -30.93 -1.91 -2.24
C ASN A 214 -29.49 -2.28 -2.58
N ASP A 215 -28.56 -1.42 -2.17
CA ASP A 215 -27.16 -1.58 -2.49
C ASP A 215 -26.60 -2.88 -1.89
N ASN A 216 -25.99 -3.71 -2.76
CA ASN A 216 -25.49 -5.06 -2.47
C ASN A 216 -26.46 -6.00 -1.71
N GLY A 217 -27.77 -5.73 -1.74
CA GLY A 217 -28.75 -6.54 -1.00
C GLY A 217 -28.67 -6.40 0.53
N GLU A 218 -28.15 -5.29 1.03
CA GLU A 218 -27.94 -5.06 2.46
C GLU A 218 -28.70 -3.87 3.05
N CYS A 219 -29.46 -3.15 2.25
CA CYS A 219 -30.31 -2.05 2.71
C CYS A 219 -31.72 -2.55 3.09
N GLY A 220 -31.79 -3.65 3.86
CA GLY A 220 -33.06 -4.30 4.22
C GLY A 220 -33.96 -3.46 5.14
N THR A 221 -33.33 -2.61 5.95
CA THR A 221 -33.95 -1.64 6.86
C THR A 221 -33.38 -0.25 6.65
N MET A 222 -34.05 0.78 7.19
CA MET A 222 -33.57 2.16 7.14
C MET A 222 -32.21 2.33 7.82
N TRP A 223 -31.99 1.69 8.96
CA TRP A 223 -30.71 1.79 9.65
C TRP A 223 -29.59 1.10 8.84
N GLU A 224 -29.84 -0.08 8.25
CA GLU A 224 -28.85 -0.75 7.41
C GLU A 224 -28.53 0.07 6.15
N ALA A 225 -29.54 0.71 5.54
CA ALA A 225 -29.30 1.65 4.43
C ALA A 225 -28.43 2.84 4.87
N CYS A 226 -28.59 3.31 6.11
CA CYS A 226 -27.79 4.40 6.65
C CYS A 226 -26.33 3.97 6.88
N THR A 227 -26.10 2.80 7.48
CA THR A 227 -24.74 2.31 7.76
C THR A 227 -23.97 2.02 6.48
N ILE A 228 -24.62 1.40 5.48
CA ILE A 228 -24.03 1.16 4.17
C ILE A 228 -23.68 2.48 3.49
N GLY A 229 -24.63 3.42 3.41
CA GLY A 229 -24.37 4.70 2.73
C GLY A 229 -23.26 5.53 3.40
N GLN A 230 -23.30 5.68 4.73
CA GLN A 230 -22.30 6.49 5.44
C GLN A 230 -20.93 5.82 5.47
N GLY A 231 -20.90 4.50 5.65
CA GLY A 231 -19.66 3.74 5.75
C GLY A 231 -18.97 3.55 4.40
N ALA A 232 -19.73 3.25 3.33
CA ALA A 232 -19.19 3.15 1.98
C ALA A 232 -18.61 4.48 1.50
N HIS A 233 -19.31 5.61 1.77
CA HIS A 233 -18.75 6.92 1.43
C HIS A 233 -17.48 7.23 2.24
N LEU A 234 -17.43 6.86 3.53
CA LEU A 234 -16.20 7.02 4.33
C LEU A 234 -15.04 6.15 3.83
N HIS A 235 -15.32 4.96 3.31
CA HIS A 235 -14.33 4.11 2.64
C HIS A 235 -13.72 4.83 1.44
N GLU A 236 -14.53 5.47 0.58
CA GLU A 236 -14.00 6.25 -0.54
C GLU A 236 -13.20 7.47 -0.09
N VAL A 237 -13.60 8.11 1.02
CA VAL A 237 -12.81 9.17 1.66
C VAL A 237 -11.47 8.62 2.17
N GLY A 238 -11.43 7.39 2.68
CA GLY A 238 -10.20 6.68 3.05
C GLY A 238 -9.25 6.52 1.86
N HIS A 239 -9.78 6.08 0.70
CA HIS A 239 -9.00 6.06 -0.55
C HIS A 239 -8.49 7.44 -0.95
N ALA A 240 -9.28 8.51 -0.79
CA ALA A 240 -8.85 9.87 -1.05
C ALA A 240 -7.70 10.34 -0.11
N PHE A 241 -7.61 9.77 1.09
CA PHE A 241 -6.48 9.96 2.00
C PHE A 241 -5.29 9.01 1.73
N GLY A 242 -5.39 8.11 0.74
CA GLY A 242 -4.32 7.19 0.36
C GLY A 242 -4.36 5.82 1.04
N SER A 243 -5.45 5.47 1.73
CA SER A 243 -5.61 4.12 2.29
C SER A 243 -5.93 3.10 1.20
N PRO A 244 -5.23 1.96 1.14
CA PRO A 244 -5.62 0.81 0.32
C PRO A 244 -6.70 -0.03 1.03
N HIS A 245 -7.19 -1.08 0.37
CA HIS A 245 -8.04 -2.08 1.03
C HIS A 245 -7.28 -2.77 2.15
N ARG A 246 -7.84 -2.69 3.35
CA ARG A 246 -7.36 -3.32 4.60
C ARG A 246 -8.55 -3.59 5.51
N SER A 247 -8.36 -4.50 6.45
CA SER A 247 -9.39 -4.84 7.43
C SER A 247 -9.93 -3.60 8.16
N GLY A 248 -11.26 -3.58 8.36
CA GLY A 248 -11.98 -2.47 8.95
C GLY A 248 -12.91 -1.78 7.93
N ILE A 249 -13.03 -0.46 7.99
CA ILE A 249 -13.84 0.34 7.04
C ILE A 249 -13.38 0.14 5.59
N MET A 250 -12.06 -0.03 5.38
CA MET A 250 -11.48 -0.27 4.05
C MET A 250 -11.81 -1.66 3.46
N GLU A 251 -12.49 -2.53 4.22
CA GLU A 251 -13.03 -3.82 3.80
C GLU A 251 -14.45 -4.01 4.32
N ARG A 252 -15.26 -2.94 4.28
CA ARG A 252 -16.72 -3.03 4.53
C ARG A 252 -17.13 -3.38 5.96
N GLY A 253 -16.23 -3.26 6.92
CA GLY A 253 -16.49 -3.47 8.35
C GLY A 253 -17.53 -2.51 8.96
N TYR A 254 -17.98 -1.50 8.21
CA TYR A 254 -19.03 -0.56 8.62
C TYR A 254 -20.45 -1.14 8.56
N ALA A 255 -20.70 -2.18 7.74
CA ALA A 255 -22.05 -2.59 7.36
C ALA A 255 -22.96 -2.85 8.57
N GLN A 256 -22.46 -3.55 9.59
CA GLN A 256 -23.20 -3.82 10.84
C GLN A 256 -22.62 -3.11 12.06
N ASP A 257 -21.35 -2.72 12.02
CA ASP A 257 -20.66 -2.21 13.21
C ASP A 257 -20.68 -0.68 13.31
N TRP A 258 -21.06 0.04 12.25
CA TRP A 258 -21.17 1.51 12.28
C TRP A 258 -22.01 2.05 13.44
N PRO A 259 -23.20 1.48 13.78
CA PRO A 259 -24.01 1.97 14.89
C PRO A 259 -23.34 1.83 16.26
N LYS A 260 -22.37 0.92 16.43
CA LYS A 260 -21.67 0.66 17.70
C LYS A 260 -20.86 1.86 18.19
N TRP A 261 -20.54 2.81 17.33
CA TRP A 261 -19.90 4.06 17.75
C TRP A 261 -20.84 5.06 18.40
N PHE A 262 -22.15 4.91 18.20
CA PHE A 262 -23.15 5.93 18.55
C PHE A 262 -24.25 5.41 19.47
N LEU A 263 -24.38 4.09 19.62
CA LEU A 263 -25.45 3.45 20.38
C LEU A 263 -24.89 2.55 21.48
N THR A 264 -25.64 2.42 22.58
CA THR A 264 -25.37 1.45 23.66
C THR A 264 -25.99 0.07 23.40
N LYS A 265 -26.90 -0.02 22.43
CA LYS A 265 -27.48 -1.27 21.94
C LYS A 265 -27.82 -1.10 20.46
N THR A 266 -27.41 -2.04 19.61
CA THR A 266 -27.76 -2.03 18.19
C THR A 266 -29.21 -2.47 17.98
N ALA A 267 -29.79 -2.18 16.82
CA ALA A 267 -31.13 -2.64 16.45
C ALA A 267 -31.08 -4.05 15.83
N PHE A 268 -32.25 -4.67 15.67
CA PHE A 268 -32.39 -5.94 14.95
C PHE A 268 -31.80 -5.83 13.54
N CYS A 269 -30.91 -6.75 13.17
CA CYS A 269 -30.28 -6.83 11.85
C CYS A 269 -31.05 -7.77 10.95
N ARG A 270 -31.66 -7.20 9.91
CA ARG A 270 -32.47 -7.96 8.96
C ARG A 270 -31.60 -8.82 8.05
N ARG A 271 -30.40 -8.35 7.70
CA ARG A 271 -29.45 -9.12 6.88
C ARG A 271 -29.07 -10.47 7.49
N PHE A 272 -28.88 -10.51 8.80
CA PHE A 272 -28.49 -11.72 9.53
C PHE A 272 -29.61 -12.37 10.33
N ASP A 273 -30.81 -11.76 10.31
CA ASP A 273 -31.97 -12.19 11.10
C ASP A 273 -31.63 -12.32 12.60
N ALA A 274 -30.93 -11.31 13.13
CA ALA A 274 -30.33 -11.34 14.46
C ALA A 274 -30.79 -10.18 15.35
N GLU A 275 -31.01 -10.46 16.62
CA GLU A 275 -31.28 -9.45 17.64
C GLU A 275 -30.08 -8.52 17.84
N GLY A 276 -30.38 -7.27 18.19
CA GLY A 276 -29.34 -6.28 18.47
C GLY A 276 -28.56 -6.60 19.74
N GLU A 277 -27.25 -6.38 19.70
CA GLU A 277 -26.32 -6.60 20.81
C GLU A 277 -26.11 -5.34 21.66
N ILE A 278 -25.79 -5.54 22.94
CA ILE A 278 -25.36 -4.46 23.85
C ILE A 278 -23.93 -4.08 23.46
N VAL A 279 -23.65 -2.79 23.39
CA VAL A 279 -22.34 -2.25 23.03
C VAL A 279 -21.62 -1.78 24.28
N ASP A 280 -20.49 -2.40 24.54
CA ASP A 280 -19.57 -2.11 25.63
C ASP A 280 -18.10 -2.08 25.15
N ASN A 281 -17.15 -2.04 26.08
CA ASN A 281 -15.72 -1.97 25.75
C ASN A 281 -15.15 -3.29 25.19
N GLU A 282 -15.84 -4.41 25.36
CA GLU A 282 -15.40 -5.73 24.90
C GLU A 282 -16.04 -6.10 23.54
N THR A 283 -17.10 -5.37 23.16
CA THR A 283 -17.81 -5.56 21.90
C THR A 283 -16.90 -5.32 20.70
N ASN A 284 -16.78 -6.32 19.83
CA ASN A 284 -15.98 -6.17 18.61
C ASN A 284 -16.64 -5.16 17.65
N ASN A 285 -15.79 -4.33 17.04
CA ASN A 285 -16.21 -3.29 16.11
C ASN A 285 -15.20 -3.17 14.96
N ASN A 286 -15.64 -3.58 13.77
CA ASN A 286 -14.90 -3.51 12.52
C ASN A 286 -15.15 -2.21 11.75
N ALA A 287 -16.03 -1.32 12.21
CA ALA A 287 -16.23 0.00 11.64
C ALA A 287 -15.11 0.97 12.11
N ARG A 288 -13.86 0.56 11.97
CA ARG A 288 -12.66 1.27 12.42
C ARG A 288 -11.62 1.37 11.30
N TRP A 289 -10.67 2.28 11.42
CA TRP A 289 -9.51 2.32 10.54
C TRP A 289 -8.55 1.16 10.88
N ASN A 290 -7.80 0.65 9.90
CA ASN A 290 -6.67 -0.23 10.22
C ASN A 290 -5.61 0.59 11.00
N LEU A 291 -4.82 -0.06 11.87
CA LEU A 291 -3.76 0.65 12.60
C LEU A 291 -2.71 1.26 11.67
N ALA A 292 -2.39 0.59 10.56
CA ALA A 292 -1.45 1.11 9.57
C ALA A 292 -1.99 2.38 8.89
N ASP A 293 -3.28 2.37 8.53
CA ASP A 293 -3.95 3.55 7.96
C ASP A 293 -4.00 4.70 8.97
N ALA A 294 -4.35 4.41 10.22
CA ALA A 294 -4.38 5.40 11.30
C ALA A 294 -3.00 6.06 11.53
N LEU A 295 -1.92 5.27 11.48
CA LEU A 295 -0.54 5.78 11.57
C LEU A 295 -0.15 6.60 10.34
N ALA A 296 -0.55 6.18 9.14
CA ALA A 296 -0.34 6.93 7.91
C ALA A 296 -1.10 8.27 7.93
N PHE A 297 -2.37 8.27 8.35
CA PHE A 297 -3.18 9.47 8.49
C PHE A 297 -2.56 10.48 9.44
N ARG A 298 -1.98 10.03 10.56
CA ARG A 298 -1.25 10.90 11.49
C ARG A 298 -0.14 11.72 10.82
N MET A 299 0.42 11.23 9.70
CA MET A 299 1.43 11.96 8.93
C MET A 299 0.83 13.09 8.08
N LEU A 300 -0.47 13.03 7.79
CA LEU A 300 -1.14 14.01 6.95
C LEU A 300 -1.44 15.29 7.74
N PRO A 301 -1.28 16.48 7.13
CA PRO A 301 -1.63 17.76 7.77
C PRO A 301 -3.05 17.79 8.34
N HIS A 302 -3.98 17.10 7.66
CA HIS A 302 -5.38 17.00 8.03
C HIS A 302 -5.62 16.39 9.43
N PHE A 303 -4.74 15.52 9.92
CA PHE A 303 -4.88 14.81 11.20
C PHE A 303 -3.85 15.24 12.25
N ARG A 304 -3.04 16.25 11.95
CA ARG A 304 -1.96 16.69 12.82
C ARG A 304 -2.51 17.38 14.07
N LEU A 305 -1.98 17.02 15.22
CA LEU A 305 -2.23 17.72 16.49
C LEU A 305 -1.12 18.75 16.75
N PRO A 306 -1.41 19.84 17.48
CA PRO A 306 -0.40 20.84 17.83
C PRO A 306 0.82 20.28 18.58
N SER A 307 0.62 19.20 19.34
CA SER A 307 1.66 18.52 20.11
C SER A 307 2.47 17.48 19.30
N ASP A 308 2.13 17.23 18.03
CA ASP A 308 2.88 16.26 17.24
C ASP A 308 4.27 16.81 16.86
N PRO A 309 5.35 16.03 17.09
CA PRO A 309 6.66 16.40 16.62
C PRO A 309 6.67 16.48 15.09
N ALA A 310 7.46 17.41 14.55
CA ALA A 310 7.76 17.39 13.12
C ALA A 310 8.57 16.13 12.81
N MET A 311 8.10 15.32 11.86
CA MET A 311 8.87 14.20 11.34
C MET A 311 9.73 14.64 10.16
N THR A 312 10.93 14.08 10.07
CA THR A 312 11.80 14.31 8.92
C THR A 312 11.30 13.54 7.69
N ALA A 313 11.72 13.96 6.49
CA ALA A 313 11.43 13.22 5.26
C ALA A 313 11.92 11.77 5.35
N ASP A 314 13.10 11.54 5.93
CA ASP A 314 13.68 10.21 6.11
C ASP A 314 12.79 9.32 7.00
N GLN A 315 12.30 9.82 8.14
CA GLN A 315 11.37 9.09 9.01
C GLN A 315 10.03 8.79 8.33
N SER A 316 9.56 9.72 7.49
CA SER A 316 8.27 9.58 6.81
C SER A 316 8.32 8.51 5.70
N HIS A 317 9.47 8.37 5.03
CA HIS A 317 9.62 7.45 3.89
C HIS A 317 10.36 6.15 4.23
N SER A 318 11.04 6.03 5.37
CA SER A 318 11.74 4.79 5.73
C SER A 318 10.77 3.67 6.10
N SER A 319 10.93 2.49 5.49
CA SER A 319 10.31 1.26 5.97
C SER A 319 11.07 0.70 7.19
N PRO A 320 10.43 -0.10 8.06
CA PRO A 320 11.15 -0.85 9.08
C PRO A 320 12.18 -1.80 8.44
N GLU A 321 13.24 -2.11 9.18
CA GLU A 321 14.33 -2.96 8.76
C GLU A 321 14.47 -4.17 9.69
N VAL A 322 14.73 -5.34 9.12
CA VAL A 322 14.91 -6.61 9.85
C VAL A 322 16.20 -7.27 9.38
N LYS A 323 17.09 -7.61 10.31
CA LYS A 323 18.42 -8.17 10.05
C LYS A 323 18.77 -9.29 11.02
N ALA A 324 19.58 -10.25 10.57
CA ALA A 324 20.30 -11.15 11.48
C ALA A 324 21.65 -10.55 11.86
N LEU A 325 21.91 -10.40 13.16
CA LEU A 325 23.21 -10.01 13.71
C LEU A 325 23.85 -11.22 14.38
N PHE A 326 25.08 -11.54 14.04
CA PHE A 326 25.82 -12.66 14.62
C PHE A 326 26.82 -12.16 15.65
N SER A 327 26.99 -12.89 16.76
CA SER A 327 28.06 -12.63 17.72
C SER A 327 29.43 -12.98 17.14
N ASN A 328 30.53 -12.51 17.76
CA ASN A 328 31.90 -12.74 17.30
C ASN A 328 32.27 -14.25 17.19
N ASP A 329 31.65 -15.10 18.00
CA ASP A 329 31.82 -16.56 17.99
C ASP A 329 30.88 -17.26 16.99
N GLU A 330 30.03 -16.50 16.28
CA GLU A 330 29.23 -16.89 15.10
C GLU A 330 28.24 -18.05 15.26
N SER A 331 28.03 -18.53 16.49
CA SER A 331 27.08 -19.59 16.81
C SER A 331 25.69 -19.09 17.21
N VAL A 332 25.57 -17.79 17.52
CA VAL A 332 24.31 -17.18 18.00
C VAL A 332 23.91 -16.03 17.08
N ALA A 333 22.83 -16.23 16.35
CA ALA A 333 22.18 -15.16 15.61
C ALA A 333 21.18 -14.41 16.50
N ASN A 334 21.03 -13.11 16.25
CA ASN A 334 20.07 -12.23 16.89
C ASN A 334 19.24 -11.58 15.80
N LEU A 335 17.92 -11.72 15.87
CA LEU A 335 17.01 -10.99 15.00
C LEU A 335 16.91 -9.54 15.48
N TYR A 336 17.52 -8.63 14.75
CA TYR A 336 17.48 -7.20 15.02
C TYR A 336 16.44 -6.52 14.14
N ILE A 337 15.50 -5.82 14.77
CA ILE A 337 14.46 -5.04 14.10
C ILE A 337 14.70 -3.57 14.43
N SER A 338 14.66 -2.69 13.44
CA SER A 338 14.80 -1.24 13.64
C SER A 338 13.84 -0.46 12.76
N SER A 339 13.50 0.76 13.17
CA SER A 339 12.71 1.68 12.34
C SER A 339 13.00 3.12 12.74
N LYS A 340 13.32 3.97 11.75
CA LYS A 340 13.60 5.40 12.01
C LYS A 340 12.36 6.17 12.46
N SER A 341 11.17 5.73 12.04
CA SER A 341 9.90 6.28 12.54
C SER A 341 9.56 5.76 13.95
N GLY A 342 10.20 4.67 14.39
CA GLY A 342 9.76 3.82 15.49
C GLY A 342 8.94 2.63 15.00
N ILE A 343 8.85 1.60 15.83
CA ILE A 343 8.13 0.34 15.64
C ILE A 343 6.87 0.40 16.49
N ALA A 344 5.70 0.30 15.86
CA ALA A 344 4.40 0.43 16.51
C ALA A 344 3.77 -0.92 16.85
N ARG A 345 4.12 -1.98 16.12
CA ARG A 345 3.66 -3.35 16.37
C ARG A 345 4.63 -4.35 15.74
N VAL A 346 4.81 -5.47 16.42
CA VAL A 346 5.46 -6.68 15.89
C VAL A 346 4.49 -7.84 16.03
N SER A 347 4.46 -8.75 15.07
CA SER A 347 3.63 -9.95 15.14
C SER A 347 4.36 -11.15 14.58
N PHE A 348 4.34 -12.25 15.32
CA PHE A 348 4.87 -13.54 14.87
C PHE A 348 3.70 -14.50 14.62
N ASN A 349 3.65 -15.14 13.45
CA ASN A 349 2.55 -16.03 13.05
C ASN A 349 1.16 -15.43 13.30
N HIS A 350 0.99 -14.15 12.92
CA HIS A 350 -0.23 -13.34 13.11
C HIS A 350 -0.65 -13.07 14.56
N LYS A 351 0.19 -13.44 15.53
CA LYS A 351 0.00 -13.10 16.94
C LYS A 351 0.82 -11.86 17.30
N GLU A 352 0.13 -10.80 17.71
CA GLU A 352 0.77 -9.55 18.11
C GLU A 352 1.58 -9.75 19.41
N GLU A 353 2.77 -9.17 19.44
CA GLU A 353 3.56 -9.03 20.66
C GLU A 353 2.91 -8.01 21.60
N ALA A 354 3.08 -8.18 22.92
CA ALA A 354 2.54 -7.25 23.91
C ALA A 354 3.15 -5.84 23.78
N MET A 355 4.41 -5.76 23.36
CA MET A 355 5.15 -4.53 23.09
C MET A 355 6.04 -4.74 21.87
N PRO A 356 6.33 -3.69 21.07
CA PRO A 356 5.88 -2.30 21.24
C PRO A 356 4.42 -2.10 20.82
N THR A 357 3.86 -0.95 21.21
CA THR A 357 2.52 -0.51 20.79
C THR A 357 2.57 0.89 20.21
N ALA A 358 1.53 1.34 19.52
CA ALA A 358 1.43 2.73 19.05
C ALA A 358 1.49 3.78 20.18
N ARG A 359 1.18 3.42 21.43
CA ARG A 359 1.33 4.31 22.61
C ARG A 359 2.76 4.41 23.12
N ALA A 360 3.55 3.39 22.86
CA ALA A 360 4.92 3.27 23.34
C ALA A 360 5.77 2.60 22.24
N PRO A 361 6.04 3.33 21.13
CA PRO A 361 6.82 2.79 20.03
C PRO A 361 8.28 2.63 20.43
N SER A 362 8.94 1.60 19.89
CA SER A 362 10.37 1.33 20.13
C SER A 362 11.20 1.66 18.89
N GLN A 363 12.43 2.15 19.05
CA GLN A 363 13.33 2.42 17.90
C GLN A 363 13.96 1.13 17.35
N HIS A 364 14.21 0.16 18.23
CA HIS A 364 14.78 -1.13 17.89
C HIS A 364 14.28 -2.21 18.84
N LEU A 365 14.33 -3.46 18.37
CA LEU A 365 14.05 -4.66 19.13
C LEU A 365 15.11 -5.70 18.79
N ASN A 366 15.37 -6.59 19.73
CA ASN A 366 16.33 -7.67 19.55
C ASN A 366 15.75 -8.97 20.08
N TYR A 367 15.68 -10.00 19.24
CA TYR A 367 15.24 -11.33 19.62
C TYR A 367 16.39 -12.32 19.40
N PRO A 368 17.03 -12.80 20.47
CA PRO A 368 18.00 -13.87 20.36
C PRO A 368 17.40 -15.12 19.72
N GLU A 369 18.16 -15.80 18.86
CA GLU A 369 17.67 -16.99 18.16
C GLU A 369 17.20 -18.09 19.12
N HIS A 370 17.88 -18.27 20.26
CA HIS A 370 17.48 -19.26 21.26
C HIS A 370 16.10 -18.96 21.86
N GLU A 371 15.78 -17.70 22.18
CA GLU A 371 14.46 -17.30 22.68
C GLU A 371 13.36 -17.53 21.63
N LEU A 372 13.67 -17.34 20.34
CA LEU A 372 12.75 -17.66 19.26
C LEU A 372 12.51 -19.18 19.16
N GLN A 373 13.55 -20.00 19.30
CA GLN A 373 13.44 -21.46 19.27
C GLN A 373 12.68 -22.03 20.46
N GLU A 374 12.76 -21.39 21.63
CA GLU A 374 11.94 -21.76 22.80
C GLU A 374 10.45 -21.53 22.55
N ARG A 375 10.11 -20.59 21.66
CA ARG A 375 8.73 -20.16 21.39
C ARG A 375 8.13 -20.77 20.12
N PHE A 376 8.96 -21.13 19.14
CA PHE A 376 8.52 -21.49 17.80
C PHE A 376 9.33 -22.69 17.27
N ASP A 377 8.64 -23.61 16.60
CA ASP A 377 9.28 -24.76 15.97
C ASP A 377 10.12 -24.32 14.77
N ARG A 378 11.39 -24.74 14.74
CA ARG A 378 12.31 -24.44 13.63
C ARG A 378 11.95 -25.19 12.35
N ALA A 379 11.19 -26.28 12.45
CA ALA A 379 10.71 -27.03 11.29
C ALA A 379 9.60 -26.29 10.52
N GLU A 380 8.92 -25.33 11.15
CA GLU A 380 7.85 -24.54 10.54
C GLU A 380 8.31 -23.12 10.17
N PRO A 381 7.78 -22.50 9.09
CA PRO A 381 8.07 -21.11 8.78
C PRO A 381 7.66 -20.16 9.92
N LEU A 382 8.60 -19.32 10.37
CA LEU A 382 8.29 -18.27 11.34
C LEU A 382 7.99 -16.96 10.62
N HIS A 383 6.69 -16.66 10.44
CA HIS A 383 6.23 -15.42 9.83
C HIS A 383 6.38 -14.25 10.81
N LEU A 384 6.90 -13.12 10.34
CA LEU A 384 7.07 -11.88 11.06
C LEU A 384 6.45 -10.72 10.29
N GLU A 385 5.60 -9.94 10.94
CA GLU A 385 5.14 -8.64 10.46
C GLU A 385 5.66 -7.55 11.40
N VAL A 386 6.22 -6.48 10.84
CA VAL A 386 6.64 -5.29 11.58
C VAL A 386 5.95 -4.06 11.00
N LEU A 387 5.22 -3.36 11.86
CA LEU A 387 4.56 -2.10 11.54
C LEU A 387 5.37 -0.93 12.07
N GLY A 388 5.84 -0.07 11.18
CA GLY A 388 6.45 1.21 11.51
C GLY A 388 5.43 2.23 12.00
N PHE A 389 5.88 3.16 12.85
CA PHE A 389 5.06 4.24 13.41
C PHE A 389 4.70 5.35 12.39
N ASN A 390 5.09 5.17 11.14
CA ASN A 390 4.65 5.93 9.97
C ASN A 390 3.58 5.18 9.12
N GLY A 391 3.14 4.00 9.55
CA GLY A 391 2.15 3.18 8.84
C GLY A 391 2.73 2.23 7.79
N LYS A 392 4.05 2.22 7.58
CA LYS A 392 4.71 1.28 6.67
C LYS A 392 4.86 -0.09 7.32
N ILE A 393 4.66 -1.14 6.53
CA ILE A 393 4.73 -2.53 6.98
C ILE A 393 5.86 -3.23 6.22
N ILE A 394 6.62 -4.07 6.91
CA ILE A 394 7.46 -5.10 6.29
C ILE A 394 7.02 -6.47 6.80
N VAL A 395 6.98 -7.44 5.88
CA VAL A 395 6.61 -8.83 6.16
C VAL A 395 7.78 -9.73 5.80
N ILE A 396 8.21 -10.56 6.76
CA ILE A 396 9.22 -11.61 6.58
C ILE A 396 8.50 -12.95 6.74
N ARG A 397 8.32 -13.69 5.65
CA ARG A 397 7.55 -14.95 5.65
C ARG A 397 8.20 -16.05 6.49
N ASN A 398 9.53 -16.10 6.53
CA ASN A 398 10.28 -17.05 7.34
C ASN A 398 11.57 -16.44 7.92
N VAL A 399 11.54 -16.12 9.21
CA VAL A 399 12.67 -15.58 9.97
C VAL A 399 13.85 -16.56 10.03
N TRP A 400 13.61 -17.88 10.03
CA TRP A 400 14.69 -18.87 10.12
C TRP A 400 15.68 -18.78 8.95
N ASN A 401 15.18 -18.50 7.74
CA ASN A 401 16.03 -18.31 6.57
C ASN A 401 16.94 -17.10 6.73
N LEU A 402 16.46 -16.03 7.37
CA LEU A 402 17.27 -14.85 7.67
C LEU A 402 18.37 -15.17 8.70
N LEU A 403 18.05 -15.95 9.73
CA LEU A 403 19.01 -16.31 10.79
C LEU A 403 20.07 -17.33 10.33
N VAL A 404 19.81 -18.09 9.28
CA VAL A 404 20.78 -19.05 8.69
C VAL A 404 21.64 -18.41 7.59
N LYS A 405 21.13 -17.37 6.91
CA LYS A 405 21.89 -16.65 5.86
C LYS A 405 23.10 -15.93 6.47
N LYS A 406 24.28 -16.55 6.36
CA LYS A 406 25.55 -15.91 6.72
C LYS A 406 25.75 -14.65 5.86
N THR A 407 25.98 -13.53 6.53
CA THR A 407 26.26 -12.23 5.90
C THR A 407 27.72 -12.11 5.44
N TYR A 408 28.48 -13.20 5.40
CA TYR A 408 29.85 -13.23 4.93
C TYR A 408 30.26 -14.64 4.45
N ILE A 409 31.33 -14.69 3.65
CA ILE A 409 32.01 -15.90 3.19
C ILE A 409 33.39 -15.97 3.86
N ARG A 410 33.71 -17.10 4.50
CA ARG A 410 35.03 -17.34 5.12
C ARG A 410 35.99 -17.91 4.09
N ILE A 411 37.19 -17.36 4.01
CA ILE A 411 38.21 -17.87 3.11
C ILE A 411 38.99 -18.99 3.81
N PRO A 412 38.96 -20.24 3.31
CA PRO A 412 39.68 -21.35 3.93
C PRO A 412 41.17 -21.06 4.08
N GLY A 413 41.74 -21.38 5.24
CA GLY A 413 43.17 -21.16 5.51
C GLY A 413 43.58 -19.70 5.70
N SER A 414 42.62 -18.77 5.85
CA SER A 414 42.87 -17.35 6.09
C SER A 414 41.93 -16.78 7.17
N SER A 415 42.33 -15.68 7.80
CA SER A 415 41.43 -14.86 8.64
C SER A 415 40.51 -13.95 7.82
N LEU A 416 40.73 -13.88 6.50
CA LEU A 416 39.95 -13.06 5.58
C LEU A 416 38.49 -13.52 5.48
N ARG A 417 37.60 -12.54 5.39
CA ARG A 417 36.17 -12.73 5.16
C ARG A 417 35.71 -11.80 4.05
N LEU A 418 34.79 -12.27 3.22
CA LEU A 418 34.08 -11.42 2.26
C LEU A 418 32.69 -11.12 2.81
N SER A 419 32.37 -9.85 3.05
CA SER A 419 31.05 -9.44 3.54
C SER A 419 30.04 -9.46 2.39
N LYS A 420 28.80 -9.87 2.70
CA LYS A 420 27.65 -9.90 1.78
C LYS A 420 26.66 -8.80 2.17
N ARG A 421 26.25 -7.98 1.21
CA ARG A 421 25.11 -7.06 1.35
C ARG A 421 24.22 -7.19 0.14
N SER A 422 22.94 -7.49 0.33
CA SER A 422 21.98 -7.62 -0.77
C SER A 422 20.70 -6.85 -0.53
N VAL A 423 19.98 -6.62 -1.62
CA VAL A 423 18.59 -6.22 -1.67
C VAL A 423 17.80 -7.36 -2.32
N THR A 424 16.55 -7.53 -1.94
CA THR A 424 15.61 -8.51 -2.52
C THR A 424 14.42 -7.78 -3.11
N ALA A 425 13.85 -8.30 -4.19
CA ALA A 425 12.56 -7.86 -4.70
C ALA A 425 11.46 -8.16 -3.68
N ASP A 426 10.32 -7.46 -3.75
CA ASP A 426 9.18 -7.75 -2.88
C ASP A 426 8.56 -9.10 -3.29
N LEU A 427 8.79 -10.13 -2.47
CA LEU A 427 8.46 -11.52 -2.81
C LEU A 427 6.99 -11.86 -2.56
N GLU A 428 6.32 -12.35 -3.61
CA GLU A 428 5.30 -13.40 -3.46
C GLU A 428 6.01 -14.77 -3.33
N GLU A 429 5.46 -15.68 -2.52
CA GLU A 429 6.05 -17.00 -2.25
C GLU A 429 6.33 -17.77 -3.54
N MET A 430 7.58 -18.21 -3.73
CA MET A 430 7.94 -19.23 -4.71
C MET A 430 8.99 -20.16 -4.11
N ASP A 431 8.92 -21.44 -4.45
CA ASP A 431 9.81 -22.50 -3.93
C ASP A 431 11.30 -22.16 -4.18
N GLU A 432 12.19 -22.47 -3.24
CA GLU A 432 13.64 -22.22 -3.40
C GLU A 432 14.20 -22.95 -4.62
N THR A 433 13.55 -24.04 -5.05
CA THR A 433 13.89 -24.76 -6.28
C THR A 433 13.67 -23.95 -7.56
N GLU A 434 12.93 -22.84 -7.50
CA GLU A 434 12.58 -22.00 -8.67
C GLU A 434 13.62 -20.93 -8.99
N TYR A 435 14.73 -20.86 -8.25
CA TYR A 435 15.77 -19.86 -8.47
C TYR A 435 17.10 -20.45 -8.93
N TYR A 436 17.78 -19.70 -9.78
CA TYR A 436 19.21 -19.79 -10.00
C TYR A 436 19.92 -18.93 -8.96
N GLU A 437 20.79 -19.54 -8.16
CA GLU A 437 21.75 -18.79 -7.34
C GLU A 437 23.04 -18.61 -8.12
N TRP A 438 23.63 -17.42 -8.05
CA TRP A 438 24.86 -17.10 -8.76
C TRP A 438 25.73 -16.17 -7.93
N ALA A 439 27.05 -16.30 -8.11
CA ALA A 439 28.06 -15.42 -7.56
C ALA A 439 29.14 -15.19 -8.60
N GLN A 440 29.77 -14.03 -8.58
CA GLN A 440 30.67 -13.61 -9.63
C GLN A 440 31.68 -12.60 -9.08
N LEU A 441 32.98 -12.86 -9.25
CA LEU A 441 34.05 -11.98 -8.78
C LEU A 441 34.49 -11.03 -9.89
N LEU A 442 34.99 -9.84 -9.54
CA LEU A 442 35.59 -8.92 -10.52
C LEU A 442 36.93 -9.43 -11.09
N ARG A 443 37.44 -10.54 -10.55
CA ARG A 443 38.55 -11.31 -11.09
C ARG A 443 38.21 -12.79 -11.04
N GLU A 444 38.39 -13.50 -12.15
CA GLU A 444 38.10 -14.93 -12.23
C GLU A 444 39.26 -15.69 -12.88
N LYS A 445 39.33 -16.97 -12.55
CA LYS A 445 40.33 -17.89 -13.10
C LYS A 445 39.84 -18.38 -14.45
N GLY A 446 40.55 -18.02 -15.52
CA GLY A 446 40.27 -18.46 -16.88
C GLY A 446 40.57 -19.94 -17.08
N THR A 447 40.28 -20.47 -18.27
CA THR A 447 40.48 -21.90 -18.61
C THR A 447 41.94 -22.34 -18.49
N GLY A 448 42.89 -21.41 -18.66
CA GLY A 448 44.33 -21.63 -18.48
C GLY A 448 44.82 -21.60 -17.03
N GLY A 449 43.95 -21.38 -16.05
CA GLY A 449 44.30 -21.29 -14.64
C GLY A 449 44.85 -19.94 -14.17
N SER A 450 45.08 -19.00 -15.09
CA SER A 450 45.45 -17.61 -14.79
C SER A 450 44.24 -16.79 -14.34
N ILE A 451 44.48 -15.80 -13.48
CA ILE A 451 43.44 -14.89 -12.98
C ILE A 451 43.37 -13.69 -13.91
N HIS A 452 42.16 -13.38 -14.39
CA HIS A 452 41.88 -12.28 -15.31
C HIS A 452 40.93 -11.28 -14.66
N ARG A 453 41.11 -9.97 -14.89
CA ARG A 453 40.16 -8.96 -14.42
C ARG A 453 38.96 -8.82 -15.35
N ALA A 454 37.84 -8.42 -14.78
CA ALA A 454 36.70 -7.92 -15.52
C ALA A 454 37.09 -6.61 -16.24
N THR A 455 36.67 -6.50 -17.50
CA THR A 455 36.94 -5.38 -18.41
C THR A 455 35.70 -4.57 -18.70
N SER A 456 34.52 -5.20 -18.64
CA SER A 456 33.23 -4.52 -18.75
C SER A 456 32.11 -5.36 -18.17
N ILE A 457 31.00 -4.68 -17.87
CA ILE A 457 29.74 -5.28 -17.46
C ILE A 457 28.65 -4.72 -18.39
N ASP A 458 27.98 -5.60 -19.13
CA ASP A 458 26.79 -5.29 -19.91
C ASP A 458 25.56 -5.47 -19.00
N LEU A 459 24.93 -4.36 -18.62
CA LEU A 459 23.81 -4.29 -17.68
C LEU A 459 22.50 -4.47 -18.46
N ARG A 460 21.87 -5.65 -18.32
CA ARG A 460 20.76 -6.08 -19.18
C ARG A 460 19.41 -5.72 -18.57
N VAL A 461 18.79 -4.63 -19.04
CA VAL A 461 17.55 -4.09 -18.49
C VAL A 461 16.48 -3.94 -19.58
N GLY A 462 15.32 -4.55 -19.37
CA GLY A 462 14.14 -4.51 -20.22
C GLY A 462 12.95 -3.89 -19.52
N CYS A 463 11.78 -4.53 -19.55
CA CYS A 463 10.66 -4.15 -18.65
C CYS A 463 10.95 -4.51 -17.19
N ILE A 464 11.91 -5.41 -16.96
CA ILE A 464 12.49 -5.78 -15.66
C ILE A 464 14.02 -5.79 -15.79
N TRP A 465 14.74 -6.03 -14.69
CA TRP A 465 16.16 -6.32 -14.73
C TRP A 465 16.39 -7.78 -15.14
N ASP A 466 16.70 -7.99 -16.43
CA ASP A 466 16.92 -9.33 -17.02
C ASP A 466 18.18 -10.00 -16.46
N GLY A 467 19.26 -9.24 -16.23
CA GLY A 467 20.52 -9.75 -15.69
C GLY A 467 21.73 -8.91 -16.09
N GLY A 468 22.86 -9.57 -16.35
CA GLY A 468 24.10 -8.89 -16.76
C GLY A 468 25.14 -9.85 -17.32
N VAL A 469 26.05 -9.33 -18.15
CA VAL A 469 27.17 -10.09 -18.72
C VAL A 469 28.48 -9.42 -18.39
N VAL A 470 29.34 -10.08 -17.63
CA VAL A 470 30.68 -9.61 -17.29
C VAL A 470 31.70 -10.23 -18.23
N LYS A 471 32.55 -9.39 -18.83
CA LYS A 471 33.60 -9.80 -19.79
C LYS A 471 34.97 -9.67 -19.15
N TYR A 472 35.81 -10.69 -19.28
CA TYR A 472 37.17 -10.72 -18.73
C TYR A 472 38.23 -10.53 -19.82
N GLU A 473 39.47 -10.23 -19.42
CA GLU A 473 40.58 -9.90 -20.34
C GLU A 473 40.95 -11.02 -21.32
N ASP A 474 40.84 -12.27 -20.92
CA ASP A 474 41.05 -13.45 -21.78
C ASP A 474 39.84 -13.74 -22.70
N GLY A 475 38.79 -12.92 -22.62
CA GLY A 475 37.59 -13.01 -23.44
C GLY A 475 36.50 -13.92 -22.88
N HIS A 476 36.71 -14.62 -21.75
CA HIS A 476 35.63 -15.38 -21.14
C HIS A 476 34.55 -14.45 -20.55
N LYS A 477 33.36 -15.03 -20.33
CA LYS A 477 32.20 -14.30 -19.84
C LYS A 477 31.58 -15.03 -18.65
N SER A 478 31.05 -14.25 -17.71
CA SER A 478 30.22 -14.70 -16.60
C SER A 478 28.94 -13.87 -16.57
N HIS A 479 27.88 -14.37 -15.94
CA HIS A 479 26.57 -13.72 -15.93
C HIS A 479 26.16 -13.25 -14.52
N TRP A 480 25.32 -12.22 -14.47
CA TRP A 480 24.43 -11.94 -13.34
C TRP A 480 23.08 -12.59 -13.63
N GLY A 481 22.99 -13.90 -13.36
CA GLY A 481 21.88 -14.76 -13.77
C GLY A 481 22.38 -16.11 -14.30
N PRO A 482 21.52 -16.91 -14.94
CA PRO A 482 21.92 -18.22 -15.47
C PRO A 482 23.01 -18.10 -16.54
N MET A 483 24.02 -18.98 -16.47
CA MET A 483 25.02 -19.16 -17.51
C MET A 483 24.44 -19.92 -18.70
N PHE A 484 23.62 -20.94 -18.42
CA PHE A 484 23.00 -21.79 -19.43
C PHE A 484 21.49 -21.89 -19.20
N ARG A 485 20.74 -22.05 -20.29
CA ARG A 485 19.31 -22.37 -20.25
C ARG A 485 18.97 -23.25 -21.45
N TYR A 486 18.25 -24.34 -21.19
CA TYR A 486 17.85 -25.30 -22.22
C TYR A 486 19.02 -25.84 -23.07
N GLY A 487 20.18 -26.09 -22.45
CA GLY A 487 21.36 -26.66 -23.11
C GLY A 487 22.20 -25.68 -23.94
N HIS A 488 21.94 -24.38 -23.84
CA HIS A 488 22.69 -23.35 -24.56
C HIS A 488 23.07 -22.20 -23.64
N VAL A 489 24.14 -21.48 -23.99
CA VAL A 489 24.57 -20.27 -23.27
C VAL A 489 23.41 -19.27 -23.27
N HIS A 490 23.02 -18.83 -22.08
CA HIS A 490 21.88 -17.94 -21.93
C HIS A 490 22.16 -16.57 -22.57
N THR A 491 21.14 -15.98 -23.20
CA THR A 491 21.23 -14.64 -23.77
C THR A 491 20.13 -13.80 -23.16
N PHE A 492 20.50 -12.70 -22.50
CA PHE A 492 19.57 -11.81 -21.83
C PHE A 492 18.86 -10.87 -22.81
N GLY A 493 17.58 -10.59 -22.53
CA GLY A 493 16.82 -9.50 -23.15
C GLY A 493 17.31 -8.13 -22.70
N GLY A 494 16.50 -7.10 -22.92
CA GLY A 494 16.71 -5.78 -22.35
C GLY A 494 16.88 -4.67 -23.38
N HIS A 495 15.81 -3.91 -23.63
CA HIS A 495 15.80 -2.82 -24.60
C HIS A 495 16.51 -1.55 -24.10
N ALA A 496 16.70 -1.40 -22.79
CA ALA A 496 17.32 -0.25 -22.14
C ALA A 496 18.70 -0.59 -21.54
N SER A 497 19.38 -1.58 -22.12
CA SER A 497 20.64 -2.10 -21.60
C SER A 497 21.82 -1.19 -21.92
N GLU A 498 22.77 -1.08 -21.00
CA GLU A 498 23.98 -0.28 -21.15
C GLU A 498 25.22 -1.07 -20.74
N GLU A 499 26.32 -0.90 -21.47
CA GLU A 499 27.62 -1.47 -21.10
C GLU A 499 28.47 -0.43 -20.34
N ILE A 500 29.05 -0.84 -19.21
CA ILE A 500 30.04 -0.07 -18.47
C ILE A 500 31.42 -0.70 -18.61
N HIS A 501 32.39 0.09 -19.06
CA HIS A 501 33.79 -0.32 -19.11
C HIS A 501 34.46 -0.12 -17.76
N LEU A 502 35.18 -1.15 -17.31
CA LEU A 502 35.93 -1.16 -16.06
C LEU A 502 37.42 -0.92 -16.35
N PRO A 503 37.96 0.28 -16.09
CA PRO A 503 39.38 0.54 -16.25
C PRO A 503 40.19 -0.30 -15.24
N ALA A 504 41.48 -0.53 -15.51
CA ALA A 504 42.33 -1.39 -14.67
C ALA A 504 42.34 -0.99 -13.18
N ASN A 505 42.23 0.32 -12.89
CA ASN A 505 42.16 0.89 -11.54
C ASN A 505 40.77 1.45 -11.20
N GLY A 506 39.73 1.03 -11.92
CA GLY A 506 38.36 1.51 -11.71
C GLY A 506 37.73 0.85 -10.50
N GLU A 507 37.63 1.56 -9.39
CA GLU A 507 36.84 1.13 -8.23
C GLU A 507 35.34 1.37 -8.50
N ILE A 508 34.51 0.35 -8.30
CA ILE A 508 33.06 0.49 -8.24
C ILE A 508 32.73 1.00 -6.84
N THR A 509 32.10 2.17 -6.75
CA THR A 509 31.80 2.81 -5.46
C THR A 509 30.44 2.40 -4.92
N CYS A 510 29.46 2.18 -5.80
CA CYS A 510 28.14 1.73 -5.40
C CYS A 510 27.36 1.14 -6.58
N ILE A 511 26.30 0.41 -6.25
CA ILE A 511 25.28 -0.05 -7.20
C ILE A 511 23.92 0.40 -6.71
N GLU A 512 23.17 1.07 -7.57
CA GLU A 512 21.75 1.37 -7.36
C GLU A 512 20.92 0.24 -7.97
N VAL A 513 19.93 -0.23 -7.23
CA VAL A 513 19.02 -1.30 -7.64
C VAL A 513 17.60 -0.83 -7.42
N ASN A 514 16.77 -0.83 -8.46
CA ASN A 514 15.34 -0.63 -8.32
C ASN A 514 14.67 -1.96 -8.00
N LYS A 515 14.05 -2.08 -6.81
CA LYS A 515 13.39 -3.31 -6.36
C LYS A 515 12.20 -3.73 -7.23
N GLY A 516 11.61 -2.80 -7.97
CA GLY A 516 10.48 -3.07 -8.85
C GLY A 516 9.22 -3.55 -8.10
N TYR A 517 8.26 -4.07 -8.87
CA TYR A 517 7.02 -4.65 -8.36
C TYR A 517 6.80 -6.03 -9.01
N GLY A 518 6.21 -6.98 -8.28
CA GLY A 518 5.86 -8.30 -8.81
C GLY A 518 6.97 -9.36 -8.70
N GLY A 519 7.77 -9.36 -7.64
CA GLY A 519 8.73 -10.42 -7.33
C GLY A 519 10.06 -10.39 -8.11
N GLN A 520 10.24 -9.44 -9.04
CA GLN A 520 11.49 -9.26 -9.79
C GLN A 520 11.94 -7.80 -9.76
N MET A 521 13.25 -7.58 -9.75
CA MET A 521 13.85 -6.25 -9.74
C MET A 521 13.64 -5.55 -11.07
N ALA A 522 13.46 -4.23 -11.03
CA ALA A 522 13.14 -3.44 -12.21
C ALA A 522 14.37 -2.91 -12.95
N GLY A 523 15.48 -2.61 -12.25
CA GLY A 523 16.65 -2.03 -12.92
C GLY A 523 17.89 -1.92 -12.04
N VAL A 524 19.01 -1.58 -12.68
CA VAL A 524 20.32 -1.47 -12.05
C VAL A 524 21.12 -0.30 -12.63
N ARG A 525 21.95 0.34 -11.80
CA ARG A 525 22.95 1.31 -12.22
C ARG A 525 24.24 1.13 -11.43
N VAL A 526 25.37 1.04 -12.13
CA VAL A 526 26.71 0.91 -11.56
C VAL A 526 27.41 2.27 -11.58
N HIS A 527 28.08 2.61 -10.48
CA HIS A 527 28.86 3.85 -10.35
C HIS A 527 30.34 3.56 -10.09
N LEU A 528 31.22 4.22 -10.83
CA LEU A 528 32.67 4.15 -10.67
C LEU A 528 33.21 5.37 -9.92
N ALA A 529 34.36 5.22 -9.26
CA ALA A 529 35.04 6.29 -8.52
C ALA A 529 35.43 7.49 -9.39
N ASN A 530 35.58 7.30 -10.70
CA ASN A 530 35.85 8.38 -11.66
C ASN A 530 34.60 9.19 -12.06
N GLY A 531 33.45 8.94 -11.43
CA GLY A 531 32.17 9.60 -11.72
C GLY A 531 31.39 9.00 -12.89
N THR A 532 31.90 7.95 -13.54
CA THR A 532 31.15 7.25 -14.60
C THR A 532 30.02 6.44 -13.99
N ALA A 533 28.80 6.62 -14.49
CA ALA A 533 27.65 5.80 -14.15
C ALA A 533 26.95 5.28 -15.41
N ARG A 534 26.50 4.03 -15.39
CA ARG A 534 25.76 3.39 -16.49
C ARG A 534 24.74 2.42 -15.94
N GLY A 535 23.67 2.21 -16.70
CA GLY A 535 22.55 1.34 -16.38
C GLY A 535 21.24 2.10 -16.24
N HIS A 536 20.15 1.35 -16.38
CA HIS A 536 18.78 1.86 -16.38
C HIS A 536 18.03 1.37 -15.14
N LEU A 537 17.37 2.29 -14.43
CA LEU A 537 16.65 1.96 -13.20
C LEU A 537 15.16 1.69 -13.41
N ASN A 538 14.60 1.90 -14.62
CA ASN A 538 13.16 1.75 -14.87
C ASN A 538 12.30 2.51 -13.84
N THR A 539 12.63 3.78 -13.59
CA THR A 539 11.88 4.64 -12.69
C THR A 539 10.96 5.56 -13.48
N ASP A 540 9.65 5.36 -13.37
CA ASP A 540 8.70 6.44 -13.63
C ASP A 540 8.66 7.33 -12.38
N SER A 541 8.72 8.65 -12.56
CA SER A 541 9.07 9.64 -11.52
C SER A 541 8.33 9.50 -10.18
N ASP A 542 9.08 9.82 -9.10
CA ASP A 542 8.71 10.16 -7.71
C ASP A 542 8.36 9.05 -6.69
N ALA A 543 8.30 7.78 -7.06
CA ALA A 543 8.17 6.67 -6.09
C ALA A 543 9.14 5.52 -6.40
N SER A 544 10.42 5.83 -6.59
CA SER A 544 11.42 4.81 -6.90
C SER A 544 11.86 4.06 -5.63
N ASP A 545 11.55 2.77 -5.53
CA ASP A 545 12.15 1.83 -4.54
C ASP A 545 13.60 1.48 -4.92
N VAL A 546 14.40 2.52 -5.18
CA VAL A 546 15.82 2.40 -5.51
C VAL A 546 16.62 2.32 -4.23
N VAL A 547 17.29 1.19 -4.05
CA VAL A 547 18.21 0.94 -2.95
C VAL A 547 19.64 1.09 -3.44
N LYS A 548 20.44 1.83 -2.69
CA LYS A 548 21.86 2.01 -2.96
C LYS A 548 22.67 1.02 -2.13
N LEU A 549 23.40 0.12 -2.78
CA LEU A 549 24.34 -0.82 -2.17
C LEU A 549 25.74 -0.21 -2.20
N GLU A 550 26.29 0.06 -1.02
CA GLU A 550 27.60 0.67 -0.84
C GLU A 550 28.48 -0.22 0.07
N PRO A 551 29.81 -0.30 -0.18
CA PRO A 551 30.73 -0.91 0.75
C PRO A 551 30.80 -0.09 2.05
N ALA A 552 31.16 -0.72 3.17
CA ALA A 552 31.52 0.03 4.37
C ALA A 552 32.77 0.89 4.10
N ALA A 553 32.98 1.94 4.92
CA ALA A 553 34.08 2.89 4.72
C ALA A 553 35.47 2.24 4.63
N ASN A 554 35.67 1.11 5.32
CA ASN A 554 36.90 0.33 5.36
C ASN A 554 36.90 -0.89 4.41
N GLU A 555 35.95 -0.95 3.48
CA GLU A 555 35.82 -2.07 2.55
C GLU A 555 35.83 -1.58 1.09
N THR A 556 35.98 -2.52 0.16
CA THR A 556 35.84 -2.29 -1.29
C THR A 556 35.11 -3.48 -1.95
N ILE A 557 34.43 -3.22 -3.06
CA ILE A 557 33.66 -4.24 -3.79
C ILE A 557 34.63 -5.13 -4.57
N VAL A 558 34.52 -6.44 -4.36
CA VAL A 558 35.34 -7.46 -5.04
C VAL A 558 34.53 -8.40 -5.93
N GLY A 559 33.21 -8.36 -5.83
CA GLY A 559 32.32 -9.19 -6.63
C GLY A 559 30.84 -8.95 -6.30
N PHE A 560 30.00 -9.81 -6.84
CA PHE A 560 28.54 -9.75 -6.76
C PHE A 560 27.96 -11.13 -6.53
N PHE A 561 26.74 -11.17 -6.02
CA PHE A 561 25.95 -12.39 -5.91
C PHE A 561 24.48 -12.06 -6.08
N GLY A 562 23.66 -13.06 -6.37
CA GLY A 562 22.24 -12.84 -6.50
C GLY A 562 21.44 -14.10 -6.76
N LYS A 563 20.14 -13.87 -6.93
CA LYS A 563 19.17 -14.87 -7.36
C LYS A 563 18.46 -14.38 -8.60
N SER A 564 18.22 -15.30 -9.52
CA SER A 564 17.46 -15.06 -10.74
C SER A 564 16.39 -16.13 -10.88
N TYR A 565 15.22 -15.75 -11.36
CA TYR A 565 14.12 -16.70 -11.52
C TYR A 565 14.44 -17.75 -12.60
N ARG A 566 14.03 -19.01 -12.43
CA ARG A 566 14.27 -20.06 -13.45
C ARG A 566 13.31 -19.96 -14.63
N HIS A 567 12.11 -19.45 -14.39
CA HIS A 567 11.06 -19.33 -15.40
C HIS A 567 11.04 -17.95 -16.06
N SER A 568 10.20 -17.81 -17.10
CA SER A 568 10.00 -16.55 -17.83
C SER A 568 11.32 -15.92 -18.33
N PHE A 569 11.55 -14.63 -18.10
CA PHE A 569 12.73 -13.86 -18.51
C PHE A 569 13.98 -14.08 -17.63
N SER A 570 13.90 -14.91 -16.60
CA SER A 570 14.98 -15.11 -15.62
C SER A 570 15.47 -13.84 -14.91
N GLY A 571 14.57 -12.86 -14.76
CA GLY A 571 14.86 -11.61 -14.09
C GLY A 571 15.40 -11.78 -12.67
N VAL A 572 16.25 -10.85 -12.28
CA VAL A 572 16.94 -10.80 -11.00
C VAL A 572 15.93 -10.56 -9.87
N THR A 573 16.02 -11.34 -8.79
CA THR A 573 15.12 -11.28 -7.63
C THR A 573 15.84 -10.98 -6.32
N GLU A 574 17.15 -11.26 -6.27
CA GLU A 574 18.08 -10.81 -5.23
C GLU A 574 19.35 -10.33 -5.93
N PHE A 575 19.90 -9.20 -5.48
CA PHE A 575 21.20 -8.72 -5.93
C PHE A 575 22.00 -8.19 -4.76
N GLY A 576 23.27 -8.55 -4.70
CA GLY A 576 24.17 -8.13 -3.64
C GLY A 576 25.61 -7.93 -4.08
N ILE A 577 26.32 -7.17 -3.26
CA ILE A 577 27.75 -6.91 -3.36
C ILE A 577 28.53 -7.81 -2.39
N LEU A 578 29.66 -8.31 -2.88
CA LEU A 578 30.70 -8.94 -2.09
C LEU A 578 31.80 -7.91 -1.83
N THR A 579 32.18 -7.72 -0.57
CA THR A 579 33.21 -6.74 -0.20
C THR A 579 34.32 -7.37 0.63
N ALA A 580 35.54 -6.88 0.45
CA ALA A 580 36.70 -7.24 1.24
C ALA A 580 37.24 -6.01 1.97
N PRO A 581 38.05 -6.17 3.03
CA PRO A 581 38.77 -5.04 3.65
C PRO A 581 39.57 -4.28 2.61
N ARG A 582 39.53 -2.94 2.67
CA ARG A 582 40.09 -2.05 1.66
C ARG A 582 41.61 -2.23 1.51
N GLU A 583 42.31 -2.58 2.59
CA GLU A 583 43.74 -2.90 2.61
C GLU A 583 44.09 -4.20 1.89
N VAL A 584 43.14 -5.13 1.75
CA VAL A 584 43.31 -6.37 0.97
C VAL A 584 42.98 -6.10 -0.50
N GLY A 585 41.83 -5.47 -0.75
CA GLY A 585 41.36 -5.16 -2.10
C GLY A 585 41.22 -6.40 -3.00
N LEU A 586 41.14 -6.17 -4.32
CA LEU A 586 41.09 -7.25 -5.32
C LEU A 586 42.43 -7.97 -5.51
N ASP A 587 43.54 -7.26 -5.33
CA ASP A 587 44.90 -7.77 -5.56
C ASP A 587 45.42 -8.65 -4.40
N GLY A 588 44.94 -8.42 -3.18
CA GLY A 588 45.35 -9.16 -1.99
C GLY A 588 44.53 -10.42 -1.68
N LEU A 589 43.55 -10.76 -2.51
CA LEU A 589 42.73 -11.96 -2.31
C LEU A 589 43.58 -13.24 -2.47
N PRO A 590 43.58 -14.15 -1.49
CA PRO A 590 44.28 -15.44 -1.61
C PRO A 590 43.81 -16.25 -2.82
N SER A 591 44.71 -17.00 -3.45
CA SER A 591 44.38 -17.79 -4.65
C SER A 591 43.20 -18.75 -4.47
N VAL A 592 43.03 -19.31 -3.27
CA VAL A 592 41.91 -20.20 -2.92
C VAL A 592 40.55 -19.56 -3.12
N VAL A 593 40.44 -18.22 -2.99
CA VAL A 593 39.19 -17.48 -3.21
C VAL A 593 38.63 -17.74 -4.62
N PHE A 594 39.51 -17.74 -5.62
CA PHE A 594 39.14 -17.93 -7.03
C PHE A 594 38.83 -19.39 -7.39
N ASP A 595 38.98 -20.31 -6.44
CA ASP A 595 38.65 -21.72 -6.60
C ASP A 595 37.39 -22.13 -5.79
N LEU A 596 36.82 -21.24 -4.97
CA LEU A 596 35.61 -21.51 -4.17
C LEU A 596 34.36 -21.64 -5.08
N PRO A 597 33.60 -22.74 -4.99
CA PRO A 597 32.37 -22.93 -5.77
C PRO A 597 31.31 -21.86 -5.50
N GLU A 598 31.15 -21.44 -4.24
CA GLU A 598 30.16 -20.42 -3.82
C GLU A 598 30.47 -18.99 -4.30
N LEU A 599 31.64 -18.78 -4.91
CA LEU A 599 32.06 -17.52 -5.54
C LEU A 599 32.12 -17.60 -7.07
N LYS A 600 31.61 -18.69 -7.65
CA LYS A 600 31.57 -18.93 -9.11
C LYS A 600 30.14 -19.07 -9.58
N ASN A 601 29.86 -18.56 -10.77
CA ASN A 601 28.55 -18.72 -11.38
C ASN A 601 28.50 -20.06 -12.12
N THR A 602 27.76 -21.01 -11.57
CA THR A 602 27.46 -22.31 -12.21
C THR A 602 25.99 -22.45 -12.60
N ALA A 603 25.21 -21.39 -12.50
CA ALA A 603 23.76 -21.42 -12.69
C ALA A 603 23.37 -21.96 -14.07
N GLY A 604 22.53 -23.01 -14.09
CA GLY A 604 22.02 -23.64 -15.30
C GLY A 604 22.94 -24.67 -15.95
N ILE A 605 24.17 -24.87 -15.45
CA ILE A 605 25.10 -25.89 -15.96
C ILE A 605 24.64 -27.32 -15.61
N ASP A 606 24.12 -27.53 -14.39
CA ASP A 606 23.73 -28.85 -13.91
C ASP A 606 22.36 -29.32 -14.41
N ASP A 607 21.49 -28.41 -14.86
CA ASP A 607 20.17 -28.73 -15.45
C ASP A 607 20.30 -29.59 -16.73
N ASP A 608 21.47 -29.56 -17.38
CA ASP A 608 21.81 -30.40 -18.55
C ASP A 608 22.11 -31.86 -18.19
N GLN A 609 22.69 -32.14 -17.01
CA GLN A 609 23.02 -33.52 -16.61
C GLN A 609 21.76 -34.36 -16.35
N VAL A 610 20.67 -33.71 -15.91
CA VAL A 610 19.38 -34.37 -15.64
C VAL A 610 18.62 -34.68 -16.95
N ARG A 611 18.75 -33.86 -18.00
CA ARG A 611 18.10 -34.12 -19.31
C ARG A 611 18.84 -35.16 -20.16
N GLY A 612 20.13 -35.40 -19.93
CA GLY A 612 20.90 -36.44 -20.62
C GLY A 612 20.47 -37.89 -20.30
N GLN A 613 19.72 -38.12 -19.21
CA GLN A 613 19.29 -39.45 -18.79
C GLN A 613 17.86 -39.84 -19.22
N SER A 614 17.04 -38.90 -19.73
CA SER A 614 15.62 -39.14 -20.03
C SER A 614 15.29 -39.39 -21.51
N GLY A 615 16.29 -39.74 -22.33
CA GLY A 615 16.13 -40.05 -23.76
C GLY A 615 15.29 -41.30 -24.04
N THR A 616 13.96 -41.23 -23.87
CA THR A 616 13.02 -42.23 -24.37
C THR A 616 12.61 -41.88 -25.79
N LYS A 617 12.93 -42.79 -26.71
CA LYS A 617 12.51 -42.82 -28.13
C LYS A 617 11.03 -42.47 -28.28
N ARG A 618 10.73 -41.34 -28.93
CA ARG A 618 9.41 -41.10 -29.51
C ARG A 618 9.27 -41.92 -30.80
N MET A 619 8.51 -43.00 -30.73
CA MET A 619 7.89 -43.60 -31.92
C MET A 619 6.93 -42.56 -32.52
N ARG A 620 7.13 -42.24 -33.80
CA ARG A 620 6.11 -41.63 -34.66
C ARG A 620 5.08 -42.70 -34.98
N LEU A 621 3.81 -42.39 -34.77
CA LEU A 621 2.69 -42.99 -35.47
C LEU A 621 1.74 -41.86 -35.85
N ASP A 622 1.17 -42.03 -37.05
CA ASP A 622 0.43 -41.08 -37.87
C ASP A 622 -0.83 -40.49 -37.24
#